data_AF-A0A4P2Q276-F1
#
_entry.id   AF-A0A4P2Q276-F1
#
_cell.length_a   1.000
_cell.length_b   1.000
_cell.length_c   1.000
_cell.angle_alpha   90.00
_cell.angle_beta   90.00
_cell.angle_gamma   90.00
#
_symmetry.space_group_name_H-M   'P 1'
#
loop_
_entity.id
_entity.type
_entity.pdbx_description
1 polymer ?
#
loop_
_entity_poly.entity_id
_entity_poly.type
_entity_poly.pdbx_seq_one_letter_code
_entity_poly.pdbx_strand_id
1 'polypeptide(L)'
;MNHRMLTNVAVLLSSCVAFTVLGAAGCYAPAVEEDAESAERGAEIDDLAEDAGEEEAGEASEDVGEAQEALLACAPTWHHGGNLWEQTYDKVMGCACGDGYIKSSYKVWNSGHGNCWALGWASSDPKDCRVNVRIKDSGGFFYGDCHLEVQSKLDPAASCVNRCGQRAPDGCYCDADCSRFGDCCPNYDAAC
;
A
#
# COMPACT_ATOMS: atom_id res chain seq x y z
N MET A 1 -18.55 -13.74 45.46
CA MET A 1 -17.15 -14.13 45.21
C MET A 1 -16.58 -13.15 44.20
N ASN A 2 -15.87 -12.13 44.67
CA ASN A 2 -15.33 -11.03 43.87
C ASN A 2 -13.84 -11.27 43.63
N HIS A 3 -13.45 -11.65 42.42
CA HIS A 3 -12.04 -11.69 42.04
C HIS A 3 -11.63 -10.35 41.41
N ARG A 4 -10.86 -9.57 42.18
CA ARG A 4 -10.08 -8.43 41.67
C ARG A 4 -8.86 -8.99 40.95
N MET A 5 -8.76 -8.79 39.64
CA MET A 5 -7.51 -9.00 38.91
C MET A 5 -6.60 -7.78 39.14
N LEU A 6 -5.44 -8.03 39.74
CA LEU A 6 -4.34 -7.07 39.87
C LEU A 6 -3.52 -7.12 38.59
N THR A 7 -3.62 -6.08 37.76
CA THR A 7 -2.78 -5.93 36.57
C THR A 7 -1.44 -5.33 36.98
N ASN A 8 -0.37 -6.12 36.83
CA ASN A 8 1.01 -5.66 36.99
C ASN A 8 1.37 -4.69 35.86
N VAL A 9 1.59 -3.42 36.20
CA VAL A 9 2.16 -2.41 35.30
C VAL A 9 3.68 -2.53 35.38
N ALA A 10 4.30 -3.17 34.38
CA ALA A 10 5.74 -3.14 34.20
C ALA A 10 6.14 -1.82 33.52
N VAL A 11 6.76 -0.93 34.30
CA VAL A 11 7.37 0.31 33.81
C VAL A 11 8.72 -0.02 33.20
N LEU A 12 8.82 -0.03 31.87
CA LEU A 12 10.11 -0.09 31.17
C LEU A 12 10.70 1.33 31.12
N LEU A 13 11.63 1.59 32.05
CA LEU A 13 12.52 2.75 32.00
C LEU A 13 13.51 2.56 30.86
N SER A 14 13.22 3.19 29.71
CA SER A 14 14.16 3.30 28.59
C SER A 14 15.14 4.43 28.89
N SER A 15 16.39 4.07 29.12
CA SER A 15 17.51 4.97 29.41
C SER A 15 17.82 5.86 28.21
N CYS A 16 17.53 7.16 28.31
CA CYS A 16 18.08 8.16 27.40
C CYS A 16 19.59 8.28 27.67
N VAL A 17 20.41 7.74 26.76
CA VAL A 17 21.83 8.05 26.70
C VAL A 17 21.98 9.45 26.12
N ALA A 18 22.33 10.40 26.98
CA ALA A 18 22.74 11.74 26.58
C ALA A 18 24.14 11.68 25.95
N PHE A 19 24.22 11.83 24.62
CA PHE A 19 25.48 12.14 23.94
C PHE A 19 25.62 13.66 23.85
N THR A 20 26.36 14.24 24.79
CA THR A 20 26.94 15.58 24.64
C THR A 20 28.33 15.42 24.04
N VAL A 21 28.47 15.71 22.74
CA VAL A 21 29.78 16.02 22.15
C VAL A 21 29.67 17.38 21.49
N LEU A 22 30.31 18.37 22.13
CA LEU A 22 30.70 19.62 21.53
C LEU A 22 31.73 19.33 20.42
N GLY A 23 31.52 19.89 19.23
CA GLY A 23 32.53 19.90 18.18
C GLY A 23 32.00 20.64 16.95
N ALA A 24 32.49 21.85 16.74
CA ALA A 24 32.14 22.72 15.64
C ALA A 24 32.64 22.23 14.27
N ALA A 25 32.16 22.94 13.24
CA ALA A 25 32.68 23.03 11.87
C ALA A 25 32.02 22.12 10.81
N GLY A 26 31.01 22.71 10.15
CA GLY A 26 30.91 22.85 8.71
C GLY A 26 31.06 21.61 7.83
N CYS A 27 29.99 21.25 7.13
CA CYS A 27 30.08 20.59 5.84
C CYS A 27 29.21 21.37 4.84
N TYR A 28 29.92 21.98 3.91
CA TYR A 28 29.47 22.59 2.66
C TYR A 28 28.60 21.58 1.89
N ALA A 29 27.40 21.99 1.47
CA ALA A 29 26.67 21.27 0.43
C ALA A 29 27.17 21.80 -0.93
N PRO A 30 27.69 20.94 -1.83
CA PRO A 30 27.96 21.38 -3.19
C PRO A 30 26.64 21.64 -3.91
N ALA A 31 26.59 22.77 -4.62
CA ALA A 31 25.57 23.03 -5.63
C ALA A 31 25.69 21.94 -6.71
N VAL A 32 24.58 21.28 -7.03
CA VAL A 32 24.49 20.39 -8.18
C VAL A 32 24.05 21.29 -9.34
N GLU A 33 25.00 21.60 -10.21
CA GLU A 33 24.77 22.35 -11.45
C GLU A 33 24.00 21.47 -12.43
N GLU A 34 23.01 22.09 -13.08
CA GLU A 34 22.22 21.54 -14.16
C GLU A 34 23.06 21.55 -15.44
N ASP A 35 23.54 20.37 -15.88
CA ASP A 35 24.07 20.22 -17.23
C ASP A 35 23.09 19.43 -18.09
N ALA A 36 22.41 20.19 -18.95
CA ALA A 36 21.70 19.69 -20.11
C ALA A 36 22.73 19.22 -21.15
N GLU A 37 22.75 17.92 -21.44
CA GLU A 37 23.49 17.40 -22.59
C GLU A 37 22.54 16.61 -23.51
N SER A 38 22.16 17.26 -24.61
CA SER A 38 21.68 16.62 -25.82
C SER A 38 22.78 15.72 -26.39
N ALA A 39 22.49 14.44 -26.60
CA ALA A 39 23.31 13.56 -27.41
C ALA A 39 22.43 12.84 -28.45
N GLU A 40 22.39 13.43 -29.64
CA GLU A 40 22.00 12.79 -30.88
C GLU A 40 23.05 11.71 -31.20
N ARG A 41 22.67 10.44 -31.32
CA ARG A 41 23.53 9.43 -31.94
C ARG A 41 22.69 8.43 -32.73
N GLY A 42 22.59 8.70 -34.02
CA GLY A 42 22.36 7.65 -35.01
C GLY A 42 23.63 6.80 -35.17
N ALA A 43 23.45 5.50 -35.34
CA ALA A 43 24.38 4.64 -36.05
C ALA A 43 23.63 3.39 -36.54
N GLU A 44 23.92 3.10 -37.80
CA GLU A 44 23.41 2.03 -38.66
C GLU A 44 23.51 0.64 -38.01
N ILE A 45 22.50 -0.20 -38.24
CA ILE A 45 22.61 -1.65 -38.08
C ILE A 45 22.53 -2.26 -39.47
N ASP A 46 23.66 -2.89 -39.81
CA ASP A 46 24.01 -3.60 -41.03
C ASP A 46 23.12 -4.84 -41.23
N ASP A 47 22.77 -5.07 -42.49
CA ASP A 47 22.06 -6.23 -42.99
C ASP A 47 22.95 -7.48 -42.90
N LEU A 48 22.56 -8.46 -42.08
CA LEU A 48 22.98 -9.85 -42.29
C LEU A 48 21.79 -10.79 -42.13
N ALA A 49 21.38 -11.28 -43.29
CA ALA A 49 20.32 -12.23 -43.51
C ALA A 49 20.78 -13.69 -43.29
N GLU A 50 19.76 -14.55 -43.19
CA GLU A 50 19.74 -16.00 -43.44
C GLU A 50 20.21 -16.93 -42.30
N ASP A 51 19.25 -17.48 -41.56
CA ASP A 51 19.07 -18.94 -41.57
C ASP A 51 17.61 -19.32 -41.30
N ALA A 52 17.09 -20.21 -42.15
CA ALA A 52 15.72 -20.68 -42.17
C ALA A 52 15.60 -21.93 -41.29
N GLY A 53 15.05 -21.76 -40.09
CA GLY A 53 14.55 -22.85 -39.26
C GLY A 53 13.03 -22.77 -39.18
N GLU A 54 12.36 -23.64 -39.93
CA GLU A 54 10.92 -23.92 -39.79
C GLU A 54 10.69 -24.57 -38.41
N GLU A 55 10.38 -23.77 -37.39
CA GLU A 55 9.85 -24.27 -36.12
C GLU A 55 8.37 -23.91 -36.01
N GLU A 56 7.57 -24.97 -35.96
CA GLU A 56 6.13 -25.04 -35.73
C GLU A 56 5.59 -23.92 -34.84
N ALA A 57 4.67 -23.13 -35.39
CA ALA A 57 3.89 -22.13 -34.68
C ALA A 57 2.97 -22.81 -33.65
N GLY A 58 3.53 -23.15 -32.50
CA GLY A 58 2.75 -23.42 -31.30
C GLY A 58 2.04 -22.14 -30.91
N GLU A 59 0.73 -22.09 -31.14
CA GLU A 59 -0.16 -21.05 -30.64
C GLU A 59 0.00 -20.98 -29.12
N ALA A 60 0.88 -20.09 -28.66
CA ALA A 60 0.98 -19.73 -27.27
C ALA A 60 -0.34 -19.02 -26.94
N SER A 61 -1.28 -19.77 -26.36
CA SER A 61 -2.49 -19.23 -25.78
C SER A 61 -2.07 -18.08 -24.87
N GLU A 62 -2.39 -16.85 -25.27
CA GLU A 62 -2.20 -15.69 -24.43
C GLU A 62 -2.97 -15.95 -23.15
N ASP A 63 -2.25 -16.14 -22.04
CA ASP A 63 -2.82 -16.31 -20.72
C ASP A 63 -3.52 -15.00 -20.37
N VAL A 64 -4.81 -14.93 -20.70
CA VAL A 64 -5.70 -13.82 -20.34
C VAL A 64 -5.88 -13.92 -18.84
N GLY A 65 -4.90 -13.40 -18.09
CA GLY A 65 -4.93 -13.40 -16.65
C GLY A 65 -6.25 -12.80 -16.20
N GLU A 66 -7.06 -13.61 -15.50
CA GLU A 66 -8.33 -13.15 -14.95
C GLU A 66 -8.06 -11.90 -14.11
N ALA A 67 -8.63 -10.77 -14.53
CA ALA A 67 -8.54 -9.54 -13.77
C ALA A 67 -9.25 -9.76 -12.44
N GLN A 68 -8.49 -10.01 -11.37
CA GLN A 68 -9.05 -10.07 -10.02
C GLN A 68 -9.73 -8.74 -9.72
N GLU A 69 -11.04 -8.80 -9.47
CA GLU A 69 -11.84 -7.63 -9.15
C GLU A 69 -11.36 -7.04 -7.81
N ALA A 70 -11.04 -5.76 -7.82
CA ALA A 70 -10.58 -5.07 -6.62
C ALA A 70 -11.75 -4.93 -5.63
N LEU A 71 -11.56 -5.39 -4.40
CA LEU A 71 -12.57 -5.31 -3.35
C LEU A 71 -12.37 -4.04 -2.53
N LEU A 72 -13.47 -3.38 -2.17
CA LEU A 72 -13.43 -2.21 -1.28
C LEU A 72 -12.93 -2.63 0.11
N ALA A 73 -11.75 -2.16 0.50
CA ALA A 73 -11.18 -2.42 1.82
C ALA A 73 -11.81 -1.52 2.88
N CYS A 74 -11.87 -0.21 2.61
CA CYS A 74 -12.55 0.75 3.47
C CYS A 74 -12.81 2.08 2.75
N ALA A 75 -13.76 2.84 3.28
CA ALA A 75 -14.12 4.16 2.76
C ALA A 75 -14.28 5.22 3.89
N PRO A 76 -13.22 5.57 4.65
CA PRO A 76 -13.36 6.51 5.75
C PRO A 76 -13.55 7.96 5.25
N THR A 77 -14.33 8.72 6.02
CA THR A 77 -14.47 10.17 5.85
C THR A 77 -13.84 10.88 7.05
N TRP A 78 -13.09 11.96 6.77
CA TRP A 78 -12.55 12.86 7.78
C TRP A 78 -13.17 14.26 7.63
N HIS A 79 -13.88 14.67 8.67
CA HIS A 79 -14.45 16.02 8.76
C HIS A 79 -13.36 17.02 9.12
N HIS A 80 -13.24 18.11 8.36
CA HIS A 80 -12.26 19.17 8.56
C HIS A 80 -12.86 20.58 8.44
N GLY A 81 -12.06 21.60 8.73
CA GLY A 81 -12.51 22.99 8.83
C GLY A 81 -12.92 23.41 10.25
N GLY A 82 -13.78 24.42 10.36
CA GLY A 82 -14.16 25.03 11.65
C GLY A 82 -13.09 25.93 12.27
N ASN A 83 -11.95 26.09 11.59
CA ASN A 83 -10.83 26.91 12.04
C ASN A 83 -11.00 28.38 11.61
N LEU A 84 -10.55 29.30 12.47
CA LEU A 84 -10.55 30.74 12.16
C LEU A 84 -9.56 31.08 11.03
N TRP A 85 -8.47 30.31 10.93
CA TRP A 85 -7.38 30.53 10.00
C TRP A 85 -7.27 29.34 9.04
N GLU A 86 -6.74 29.59 7.84
CA GLU A 86 -6.34 28.54 6.92
C GLU A 86 -5.22 27.70 7.54
N GLN A 87 -5.36 26.37 7.46
CA GLN A 87 -4.36 25.43 7.96
C GLN A 87 -4.13 24.33 6.93
N THR A 88 -2.93 23.79 6.91
CA THR A 88 -2.59 22.61 6.11
C THR A 88 -1.87 21.62 7.01
N TYR A 89 -2.34 20.37 7.01
CA TYR A 89 -1.76 19.31 7.83
C TYR A 89 -1.89 17.95 7.13
N ASP A 90 -1.04 17.02 7.55
CA ASP A 90 -1.04 15.66 7.04
C ASP A 90 -1.78 14.73 8.02
N LYS A 91 -2.54 13.79 7.47
CA LYS A 91 -3.35 12.83 8.21
C LYS A 91 -3.19 11.46 7.59
N VAL A 92 -2.94 10.45 8.43
CA VAL A 92 -3.05 9.05 8.02
C VAL A 92 -4.52 8.65 8.09
N MET A 93 -5.08 8.24 6.95
CA MET A 93 -6.45 7.74 6.82
C MET A 93 -6.42 6.31 6.27
N GLY A 94 -7.50 5.56 6.41
CA GLY A 94 -7.64 4.18 5.90
C GLY A 94 -7.82 3.15 7.00
N CYS A 95 -7.49 1.90 6.68
CA CYS A 95 -7.69 0.72 7.52
C CYS A 95 -6.53 -0.26 7.31
N ALA A 96 -6.47 -1.33 8.11
CA ALA A 96 -5.70 -2.51 7.73
C ALA A 96 -6.39 -3.22 6.56
N CYS A 97 -5.62 -3.85 5.66
CA CYS A 97 -6.24 -4.73 4.67
C CYS A 97 -6.85 -5.95 5.39
N GLY A 98 -7.90 -6.55 4.82
CA GLY A 98 -8.47 -7.79 5.35
C GLY A 98 -7.46 -8.95 5.30
N ASP A 99 -7.70 -10.00 6.10
CA ASP A 99 -6.82 -11.17 6.12
C ASP A 99 -6.71 -11.82 4.72
N GLY A 100 -5.47 -12.04 4.26
CA GLY A 100 -5.16 -12.54 2.92
C GLY A 100 -5.35 -11.52 1.78
N TYR A 101 -5.62 -10.25 2.09
CA TYR A 101 -5.69 -9.17 1.12
C TYR A 101 -4.52 -8.20 1.25
N ILE A 102 -4.13 -7.63 0.12
CA ILE A 102 -3.10 -6.59 0.01
C ILE A 102 -3.67 -5.35 -0.66
N LYS A 103 -3.04 -4.21 -0.39
CA LYS A 103 -3.43 -2.91 -0.96
C LYS A 103 -3.33 -2.93 -2.49
N SER A 104 -4.33 -2.37 -3.16
CA SER A 104 -4.43 -2.33 -4.62
C SER A 104 -4.38 -0.89 -5.12
N SER A 105 -5.39 -0.09 -4.79
CA SER A 105 -5.53 1.29 -5.24
C SER A 105 -6.21 2.14 -4.17
N TYR A 106 -6.17 3.46 -4.31
CA TYR A 106 -6.93 4.37 -3.48
C TYR A 106 -7.42 5.57 -4.29
N LYS A 107 -8.46 6.22 -3.78
CA LYS A 107 -9.01 7.48 -4.30
C LYS A 107 -9.26 8.43 -3.14
N VAL A 108 -8.76 9.66 -3.26
CA VAL A 108 -9.02 10.75 -2.32
C VAL A 108 -9.79 11.84 -3.03
N TRP A 109 -10.86 12.34 -2.40
CA TRP A 109 -11.61 13.49 -2.91
C TRP A 109 -12.18 14.31 -1.77
N ASN A 110 -12.46 15.57 -2.05
CA ASN A 110 -13.06 16.50 -1.10
C ASN A 110 -14.52 16.78 -1.47
N SER A 111 -15.36 17.00 -0.45
CA SER A 111 -16.64 17.68 -0.60
C SER A 111 -16.74 18.85 0.38
N GLY A 112 -17.48 19.90 0.01
CA GLY A 112 -17.59 21.11 0.81
C GLY A 112 -16.43 22.09 0.62
N HIS A 113 -15.99 22.73 1.70
CA HIS A 113 -14.90 23.70 1.67
C HIS A 113 -13.53 23.05 1.95
N GLY A 114 -12.46 23.78 1.63
CA GLY A 114 -11.08 23.31 1.75
C GLY A 114 -10.68 22.43 0.58
N ASN A 115 -9.68 21.58 0.80
CA ASN A 115 -9.22 20.60 -0.18
C ASN A 115 -8.51 19.45 0.53
N CYS A 116 -8.46 18.28 -0.09
CA CYS A 116 -7.55 17.23 0.33
C CYS A 116 -7.04 16.40 -0.85
N TRP A 117 -5.81 15.91 -0.74
CA TRP A 117 -5.16 15.11 -1.77
C TRP A 117 -4.26 14.05 -1.16
N ALA A 118 -4.09 12.95 -1.88
CA ALA A 118 -3.20 11.89 -1.46
C ALA A 118 -1.72 12.29 -1.60
N LEU A 119 -0.92 11.88 -0.62
CA LEU A 119 0.54 11.94 -0.67
C LEU A 119 1.17 10.57 -1.00
N GLY A 120 0.40 9.48 -0.86
CA GLY A 120 0.87 8.12 -1.07
C GLY A 120 0.41 7.16 0.01
N TRP A 121 0.82 5.89 -0.09
CA TRP A 121 0.60 4.90 0.98
C TRP A 121 1.34 5.31 2.26
N ALA A 122 0.76 5.01 3.42
CA ALA A 122 1.35 5.34 4.71
C ALA A 122 2.49 4.39 5.13
N SER A 123 2.55 3.21 4.52
CA SER A 123 3.54 2.17 4.81
C SER A 123 3.96 1.45 3.53
N SER A 124 5.16 0.88 3.54
CA SER A 124 5.64 -0.03 2.49
C SER A 124 5.01 -1.42 2.58
N ASP A 125 4.54 -1.83 3.77
CA ASP A 125 3.87 -3.12 3.99
C ASP A 125 2.65 -3.26 3.06
N PRO A 126 2.56 -4.33 2.23
CA PRO A 126 1.43 -4.54 1.33
C PRO A 126 0.11 -4.81 2.08
N LYS A 127 0.15 -5.27 3.34
CA LYS A 127 -1.04 -5.52 4.18
C LYS A 127 -1.53 -4.28 4.94
N ASP A 128 -0.81 -3.16 4.83
CA ASP A 128 -1.21 -1.87 5.40
C ASP A 128 -1.91 -0.99 4.36
N CYS A 129 -3.24 -0.94 4.45
CA CYS A 129 -4.15 -0.21 3.55
C CYS A 129 -4.33 1.28 3.96
N ARG A 130 -3.42 1.86 4.76
CA ARG A 130 -3.48 3.28 5.13
C ARG A 130 -2.80 4.19 4.11
N VAL A 131 -3.32 5.40 3.96
CA VAL A 131 -2.89 6.43 3.00
C VAL A 131 -2.56 7.71 3.75
N ASN A 132 -1.43 8.34 3.41
CA ASN A 132 -1.10 9.69 3.83
C ASN A 132 -1.91 10.68 2.99
N VAL A 133 -2.70 11.52 3.64
CA VAL A 133 -3.56 12.52 3.02
C VAL A 133 -3.17 13.89 3.54
N ARG A 134 -2.96 14.85 2.63
CA ARG A 134 -2.80 16.26 3.00
C ARG A 134 -4.16 16.94 2.94
N ILE A 135 -4.50 17.64 4.01
CA ILE A 135 -5.77 18.34 4.17
C ILE A 135 -5.47 19.82 4.31
N LYS A 136 -6.23 20.63 3.58
CA LYS A 136 -6.19 22.08 3.62
C LYS A 136 -7.56 22.60 4.04
N ASP A 137 -7.66 23.13 5.25
CA ASP A 137 -8.88 23.73 5.77
C ASP A 137 -9.10 25.11 5.12
N SER A 138 -10.34 25.42 4.75
CA SER A 138 -10.72 26.81 4.47
C SER A 138 -10.94 27.56 5.78
N GLY A 139 -10.17 28.62 6.03
CA GLY A 139 -10.40 29.50 7.17
C GLY A 139 -11.79 30.16 7.12
N GLY A 140 -12.29 30.63 8.27
CA GLY A 140 -13.59 31.32 8.35
C GLY A 140 -14.76 30.42 8.75
N PHE A 141 -14.52 29.38 9.55
CA PHE A 141 -15.54 28.44 10.06
C PHE A 141 -16.31 27.67 9.00
N PHE A 142 -15.77 27.56 7.79
CA PHE A 142 -16.31 26.65 6.79
C PHE A 142 -15.88 25.22 7.11
N TYR A 143 -16.71 24.26 6.70
CA TYR A 143 -16.49 22.83 6.92
C TYR A 143 -16.40 22.11 5.58
N GLY A 144 -15.65 21.02 5.56
CA GLY A 144 -15.59 20.11 4.44
C GLY A 144 -15.26 18.70 4.90
N ASP A 145 -15.42 17.77 3.98
CA ASP A 145 -15.14 16.37 4.19
C ASP A 145 -14.03 15.93 3.26
N CYS A 146 -13.06 15.22 3.82
CA CYS A 146 -12.10 14.48 3.02
C CYS A 146 -12.52 13.01 3.00
N HIS A 147 -12.80 12.50 1.82
CA HIS A 147 -13.16 11.11 1.62
C HIS A 147 -11.97 10.35 1.08
N LEU A 148 -11.77 9.15 1.61
CA LEU A 148 -10.81 8.19 1.12
C LEU A 148 -11.57 6.91 0.79
N GLU A 149 -11.32 6.34 -0.39
CA GLU A 149 -11.72 4.98 -0.75
C GLU A 149 -10.44 4.18 -0.99
N VAL A 150 -10.31 3.04 -0.33
CA VAL A 150 -9.18 2.12 -0.50
C VAL A 150 -9.69 0.81 -1.06
N GLN A 151 -9.10 0.36 -2.15
CA GLN A 151 -9.34 -0.95 -2.72
C GLN A 151 -8.19 -1.89 -2.38
N SER A 152 -8.54 -3.14 -2.13
CA SER A 152 -7.62 -4.24 -1.88
C SER A 152 -7.84 -5.35 -2.92
N LYS A 153 -6.88 -6.25 -3.03
CA LYS A 153 -6.97 -7.45 -3.87
C LYS A 153 -6.43 -8.64 -3.10
N LEU A 154 -6.87 -9.84 -3.48
CA LEU A 154 -6.40 -11.07 -2.85
C LEU A 154 -4.89 -11.20 -3.05
N ASP A 155 -4.15 -11.53 -2.00
CA ASP A 155 -2.73 -11.84 -2.11
C ASP A 155 -2.58 -13.19 -2.83
N PRO A 156 -1.81 -13.27 -3.93
CA PRO A 156 -1.50 -14.57 -4.55
C PRO A 156 -0.86 -15.58 -3.58
N ALA A 157 -0.18 -15.09 -2.54
CA ALA A 157 0.36 -15.93 -1.47
C ALA A 157 -0.74 -16.50 -0.55
N ALA A 158 -1.90 -15.87 -0.46
CA ALA A 158 -3.05 -16.30 0.34
C ALA A 158 -4.20 -16.83 -0.52
N SER A 159 -3.91 -17.40 -1.69
CA SER A 159 -4.91 -17.87 -2.66
C SER A 159 -4.88 -19.38 -2.87
N CYS A 160 -6.06 -19.98 -3.05
CA CYS A 160 -6.23 -21.38 -3.44
C CYS A 160 -6.23 -21.64 -4.95
N VAL A 161 -6.13 -20.61 -5.78
CA VAL A 161 -6.06 -20.77 -7.24
C VAL A 161 -4.87 -21.67 -7.59
N ASN A 162 -5.15 -22.78 -8.29
CA ASN A 162 -4.19 -23.83 -8.65
C ASN A 162 -3.51 -24.51 -7.45
N ARG A 163 -4.11 -24.48 -6.25
CA ARG A 163 -3.53 -25.03 -5.00
C ARG A 163 -4.51 -25.85 -4.16
N CYS A 164 -5.63 -26.30 -4.71
CA CYS A 164 -6.59 -27.13 -3.98
C CYS A 164 -5.95 -28.40 -3.41
N GLY A 165 -6.24 -28.70 -2.15
CA GLY A 165 -5.62 -29.77 -1.36
C GLY A 165 -4.22 -29.45 -0.80
N GLN A 166 -3.70 -28.24 -1.00
CA GLN A 166 -2.36 -27.84 -0.55
C GLN A 166 -2.38 -26.65 0.40
N ARG A 167 -1.22 -26.33 0.98
CA ARG A 167 -0.99 -25.12 1.78
C ARG A 167 -0.51 -23.97 0.90
N ALA A 168 -1.10 -22.79 1.06
CA ALA A 168 -0.68 -21.57 0.36
C ALA A 168 0.58 -20.93 1.01
N PRO A 169 1.37 -20.14 0.27
CA PRO A 169 2.60 -19.53 0.79
C PRO A 169 2.43 -18.63 2.03
N ASP A 170 1.31 -17.91 2.15
CA ASP A 170 0.98 -17.06 3.32
C ASP A 170 0.62 -17.90 4.55
N GLY A 171 0.37 -19.20 4.34
CA GLY A 171 0.26 -20.20 5.39
C GLY A 171 -1.14 -20.74 5.66
N CYS A 172 -2.17 -20.19 5.01
CA CYS A 172 -3.51 -20.76 4.96
C CYS A 172 -3.57 -22.06 4.16
N TYR A 173 -4.62 -22.85 4.35
CA TYR A 173 -4.81 -24.16 3.75
C TYR A 173 -5.96 -24.15 2.74
N CYS A 174 -5.82 -24.98 1.71
CA CYS A 174 -6.79 -25.18 0.64
C CYS A 174 -7.30 -26.62 0.58
N ASP A 175 -7.24 -27.35 1.70
CA ASP A 175 -7.74 -28.71 1.82
C ASP A 175 -9.15 -28.76 2.43
N ALA A 176 -9.78 -29.93 2.41
CA ALA A 176 -11.15 -30.12 2.90
C ALA A 176 -11.29 -29.98 4.43
N ASP A 177 -10.19 -30.05 5.18
CA ASP A 177 -10.18 -29.94 6.63
C ASP A 177 -9.91 -28.49 7.09
N CYS A 178 -9.56 -27.56 6.20
CA CYS A 178 -9.22 -26.19 6.59
C CYS A 178 -10.36 -25.49 7.38
N SER A 179 -11.61 -25.78 7.03
CA SER A 179 -12.78 -25.20 7.71
C SER A 179 -12.91 -25.70 9.15
N ARG A 180 -12.43 -26.92 9.41
CA ARG A 180 -12.41 -27.52 10.75
C ARG A 180 -11.34 -26.88 11.64
N PHE A 181 -10.21 -26.47 11.07
CA PHE A 181 -9.11 -25.83 11.79
C PHE A 181 -9.21 -24.30 11.82
N GLY A 182 -10.03 -23.71 10.95
CA GLY A 182 -10.20 -22.27 10.84
C GLY A 182 -9.03 -21.58 10.14
N ASP A 183 -8.36 -22.27 9.23
CA ASP A 183 -7.16 -21.80 8.52
C ASP A 183 -7.33 -21.79 6.99
N CYS A 184 -8.57 -21.81 6.50
CA CYS A 184 -8.84 -21.69 5.07
C CYS A 184 -8.34 -20.37 4.50
N CYS A 185 -7.83 -20.41 3.27
CA CYS A 185 -7.57 -19.18 2.52
C CYS A 185 -8.89 -18.46 2.17
N PRO A 186 -8.89 -17.12 2.01
CA PRO A 186 -10.12 -16.34 1.80
C PRO A 186 -10.94 -16.74 0.57
N ASN A 187 -10.32 -17.36 -0.44
CA ASN A 187 -10.98 -17.78 -1.69
C ASN A 187 -11.15 -19.31 -1.83
N TYR A 188 -11.06 -20.08 -0.73
CA TYR A 188 -11.20 -21.53 -0.78
C TYR A 188 -12.49 -21.98 -1.49
N ASP A 189 -13.65 -21.51 -1.03
CA ASP A 189 -14.96 -21.90 -1.58
C ASP A 189 -15.13 -21.53 -3.07
N ALA A 190 -14.45 -20.47 -3.52
CA ALA A 190 -14.51 -20.03 -4.90
C ALA A 190 -13.55 -20.80 -5.82
N ALA A 191 -12.51 -21.43 -5.26
CA ALA A 191 -11.42 -22.02 -6.02
C ALA A 191 -11.44 -23.56 -6.12
N CYS A 192 -12.14 -24.31 -5.24
CA CYS A 192 -11.90 -25.76 -5.05
C CYS A 192 -13.10 -26.75 -5.17
#